data_AF-A0A3D1S1T4-F1
#
_entry.id   AF-A0A3D1S1T4-F1
#
_cell.length_a   1.000
_cell.length_b   1.000
_cell.length_c   1.000
_cell.angle_alpha   90.00
_cell.angle_beta   90.00
_cell.angle_gamma   90.00
#
_symmetry.space_group_name_H-M   'P 1'
#
loop_
_entity.id
_entity.type
_entity.pdbx_description
1 polymer ?
#
loop_
_entity_poly.entity_id
_entity_poly.type
_entity_poly.pdbx_seq_one_letter_code
_entity_poly.pdbx_strand_id
1 'polypeptide(L)' 'MQHVEMNFDGLVGPTHNYAGLSYGNVASVNNAKGVSHPKQAALQGLIKMKTLAG' A
#
# COMPACT_ATOMS: atom_id res chain seq x y z
N MET A 1 -5.43 18.99 -27.75
CA MET A 1 -5.00 17.73 -27.12
C MET A 1 -6.03 17.37 -26.06
N GLN A 2 -6.41 16.10 -25.93
CA GLN A 2 -7.17 15.64 -24.76
C GLN A 2 -6.19 15.34 -23.62
N HIS A 3 -6.54 15.78 -22.41
CA HIS A 3 -5.82 15.44 -21.19
C HIS A 3 -6.59 14.33 -20.48
N VAL A 4 -5.86 13.37 -19.94
CA VAL A 4 -6.44 12.26 -19.15
C VAL A 4 -5.70 12.17 -17.83
N GLU A 5 -6.43 11.90 -16.76
CA GLU A 5 -5.84 11.59 -15.47
C GLU A 5 -5.36 10.14 -15.49
N MET A 6 -4.13 9.91 -15.03
CA MET A 6 -3.53 8.59 -14.97
C MET A 6 -3.22 8.24 -13.51
N ASN A 7 -3.66 7.07 -13.07
CA ASN A 7 -3.31 6.54 -11.77
C ASN A 7 -1.89 5.95 -11.81
N PHE A 8 -1.01 6.43 -10.94
CA PHE A 8 0.32 5.86 -10.69
C PHE A 8 0.36 5.30 -9.28
N ASP A 9 0.38 3.99 -9.19
CA ASP A 9 0.33 3.27 -7.92
C ASP A 9 1.71 2.80 -7.46
N GLY A 10 1.96 2.90 -6.15
CA GLY A 10 3.17 2.33 -5.54
C GLY A 10 3.09 0.81 -5.40
N LEU A 11 4.12 0.09 -5.84
CA LEU A 11 4.27 -1.33 -5.58
C LEU A 11 4.82 -1.55 -4.16
N VAL A 12 4.07 -2.26 -3.32
CA VAL A 12 4.50 -2.56 -1.94
C VAL A 12 5.76 -3.44 -1.97
N GLY A 13 6.81 -2.99 -1.29
CA GLY A 13 8.11 -3.68 -1.24
C GLY A 13 8.15 -4.86 -0.25
N PRO A 14 9.18 -5.74 -0.37
CA PRO A 14 9.29 -6.95 0.45
C PRO A 14 9.55 -6.67 1.94
N THR A 15 10.00 -5.47 2.29
CA THR A 15 10.27 -5.04 3.67
C THR A 15 9.04 -4.43 4.36
N HIS A 16 7.85 -4.51 3.75
CA HIS A 16 6.61 -4.00 4.35
C HIS A 16 6.38 -4.57 5.76
N ASN A 17 6.24 -3.69 6.75
CA ASN A 17 6.10 -4.05 8.16
C ASN A 17 5.31 -2.99 8.94
N TYR A 18 4.98 -3.30 10.19
CA TYR A 18 4.28 -2.39 11.10
C TYR A 18 5.19 -1.97 12.26
N ALA A 19 6.15 -1.08 12.00
CA ALA A 19 7.09 -0.60 13.03
C ALA A 19 6.56 0.53 13.94
N GLY A 20 5.41 1.14 13.62
CA GLY A 20 4.83 2.21 14.44
C GLY A 20 5.62 3.53 14.43
N LEU A 21 6.36 3.82 13.36
CA LEU A 21 7.32 4.94 13.31
C LEU A 21 6.66 6.31 13.04
N SER A 22 5.41 6.34 12.58
CA SER A 22 4.74 7.58 12.18
C SER A 22 3.93 8.17 13.35
N TYR A 23 4.56 9.03 14.15
CA TYR A 23 3.89 9.74 15.23
C TYR A 23 2.66 10.52 14.73
N GLY A 24 1.55 10.42 15.45
CA GLY A 24 0.25 11.00 15.06
C GLY A 24 -0.57 10.13 14.08
N ASN A 25 0.02 9.12 13.44
CA ASN A 25 -0.74 8.16 12.64
C ASN A 25 -1.29 7.04 13.54
N VAL A 26 -2.57 7.15 13.90
CA VAL A 26 -3.28 6.18 14.75
C VAL A 26 -3.20 4.75 14.20
N ALA A 27 -3.28 4.55 12.88
CA ALA A 27 -3.16 3.23 12.27
C ALA A 27 -1.73 2.65 12.40
N SER A 28 -0.70 3.49 12.25
CA SER A 28 0.70 3.06 12.43
C SER A 28 0.95 2.61 13.87
N VAL A 29 0.48 3.40 14.84
CA VAL A 29 0.66 3.14 16.28
C VAL A 29 -0.13 1.89 16.71
N ASN A 30 -1.42 1.80 16.34
CA ASN A 30 -2.28 0.70 16.79
C ASN A 30 -1.87 -0.67 16.23
N ASN A 31 -1.24 -0.71 15.05
CA ASN A 31 -0.77 -1.96 14.44
C ASN A 31 0.71 -2.24 14.71
N ALA A 32 1.39 -1.41 15.51
CA ALA A 32 2.82 -1.54 15.76
C ALA A 32 3.18 -2.93 16.31
N LYS A 33 4.29 -3.48 15.82
CA LYS A 33 4.79 -4.84 16.12
C LYS A 33 3.87 -5.98 15.67
N GLY A 34 2.80 -5.70 14.93
CA GLY A 34 1.98 -6.72 14.30
C GLY A 34 2.73 -7.48 13.20
N VAL A 35 2.31 -8.72 12.94
CA VAL A 35 2.84 -9.53 11.84
C VAL A 35 2.37 -8.95 10.51
N SER A 36 3.31 -8.62 9.62
CA SER A 36 3.00 -8.18 8.25
C SER A 36 3.06 -9.35 7.26
N HIS A 37 2.37 -9.19 6.14
CA HIS A 37 2.36 -10.14 5.03
C HIS A 37 2.73 -9.42 3.72
N PRO A 38 4.03 -9.15 3.44
CA PRO A 38 4.47 -8.30 2.32
C PRO A 38 3.94 -8.75 0.96
N LYS A 39 3.97 -10.06 0.68
CA LYS A 39 3.44 -10.63 -0.57
C LYS A 39 1.95 -10.36 -0.73
N GLN A 40 1.17 -10.52 0.33
CA GLN A 40 -0.27 -10.27 0.30
C GLN A 40 -0.56 -8.78 0.09
N ALA A 41 0.18 -7.89 0.75
CA ALA A 41 0.04 -6.44 0.57
C ALA A 41 0.33 -6.01 -0.88
N ALA A 42 1.37 -6.58 -1.50
CA ALA A 42 1.66 -6.36 -2.92
C ALA A 42 0.53 -6.88 -3.83
N LEU A 43 0.02 -8.08 -3.58
CA LEU A 43 -1.09 -8.66 -4.35
C LEU A 43 -2.38 -7.83 -4.24
N GLN A 44 -2.70 -7.30 -3.05
CA GLN A 44 -3.82 -6.37 -2.86
C GLN A 44 -3.67 -5.11 -3.72
N GLY A 45 -2.47 -4.53 -3.76
CA GLY A 45 -2.14 -3.39 -4.63
C GLY A 45 -2.32 -3.70 -6.12
N LEU A 46 -1.79 -4.84 -6.58
CA LEU A 46 -1.90 -5.28 -7.97
C LEU A 46 -3.35 -5.55 -8.40
N ILE A 47 -4.16 -6.15 -7.52
CA ILE A 47 -5.60 -6.36 -7.76
C ILE A 47 -6.26 -5.00 -8.00
N LYS A 48 -6.03 -4.02 -7.13
CA LYS A 48 -6.59 -2.67 -7.28
C LYS A 48 -6.17 -2.02 -8.60
N MET A 49 -4.87 -2.04 -8.95
CA MET A 49 -4.38 -1.50 -10.21
C MET A 49 -5.07 -2.16 -11.41
N LYS A 50 -5.20 -3.49 -11.38
CA LYS A 50 -5.85 -4.24 -12.46
C LYS A 50 -7.34 -3.91 -12.58
N THR A 51 -8.03 -3.67 -11.46
CA THR A 51 -9.44 -3.26 -11.44
C THR A 51 -9.66 -1.88 -12.04
N LEU A 52 -8.73 -0.93 -11.85
CA LEU A 52 -8.86 0.44 -12.37
C LEU A 52 -8.35 0.61 -13.81
N ALA A 53 -7.52 -0.31 -14.28
CA ALA A 53 -6.93 -0.27 -15.62
C ALA A 53 -7.82 -0.87 -16.72
N GLY A 54 -8.93 -1.52 -16.36
CA GLY A 54 -9.91 -2.08 -17.29
C GLY A 54 -11.14 -1.20 -17.43
#